data_AF-A0A015LYM0-F1
#
_entry.id   AF-A0A015LYM0-F1
#
_cell.length_a   1.000
_cell.length_b   1.000
_cell.length_c   1.000
_cell.angle_alpha   90.00
_cell.angle_beta   90.00
_cell.angle_gamma   90.00
#
_symmetry.space_group_name_H-M   'P 1'
#
loop_
_entity.id
_entity.type
_entity.pdbx_description
1 polymer ?
#
loop_
_entity_poly.entity_id
_entity_poly.type
_entity_poly.pdbx_seq_one_letter_code
_entity_poly.pdbx_strand_id
1 'polypeptide(L)'
;MSRDNSRRNDKNLPFKKKSTKGKRTKGGIAIDNAFEIPINGRCYINEIPTEILTHIFSQLEPTELNAAAQICKHWRWIITDDSCWKSALIQFFGSIPFRRLASDSWKNEYMTRTKLLRIWERGRGLTLSFDPRVGIIHNLYVDFVNSWMLAGSLDKGMVSRCDPSTGRISKDFIFSTRENVSHSISAMLVDRHRILWGYKSGAIGLTILNKQGSNRFFKQFLDFHAGPVSVLAWSNQFTNTIVSGGEDGLVILWDVNSGRCIKSLRTDETLGNDTIITTLAWSVKKYIIAGTTDGTVYIWSIDSTLISSSPDNYEDISPTKITGTSGVTSLHYVESSNALIIAYEKSSELKKFDLETMECICVFTNGHSGNVTRTIIDIQENSETSNENGIKPLNILASGDTLGVVCLWDANGCGIDKIQKPFRTIEGHLSSVTAIHIDTFKMIVGSLDGAVTVFDPLTSKVICILCHSSQRSRRTANRATQTQENTSAVNCIYSKDYRTVLNIGGQIKTWDFTPGSAITGNKVKQSKKKNTSSTPKYMKRLEIQNDVRESTQMFEIEEREREEHLAKMQKYTPIPGLTNDEMLAYALMVSKEEHQTEDDQIAEAIKRSLEIQENLNDKNNL
;
A
#
# COMPACT_ATOMS: atom_id res chain seq x y z
N MET A 1 -69.07 -4.69 61.21
CA MET A 1 -68.11 -5.76 61.58
C MET A 1 -67.95 -6.70 60.39
N SER A 2 -66.72 -6.75 59.81
CA SER A 2 -66.05 -7.82 59.01
C SER A 2 -66.82 -8.62 57.93
N ARG A 3 -66.29 -9.02 56.76
CA ARG A 3 -64.97 -8.95 56.07
C ARG A 3 -65.16 -9.56 54.65
N ASP A 4 -64.25 -9.17 53.75
CA ASP A 4 -63.64 -9.92 52.62
C ASP A 4 -64.40 -10.44 51.37
N ASN A 5 -64.09 -9.78 50.25
CA ASN A 5 -63.34 -10.27 49.06
C ASN A 5 -63.73 -11.56 48.29
N SER A 6 -64.12 -11.30 47.02
CA SER A 6 -63.41 -11.70 45.78
C SER A 6 -63.82 -12.95 44.95
N ARG A 7 -63.78 -12.70 43.62
CA ARG A 7 -63.45 -13.56 42.45
C ARG A 7 -64.53 -14.32 41.65
N ARG A 8 -64.55 -13.95 40.35
CA ARG A 8 -64.51 -14.74 39.08
C ARG A 8 -65.72 -15.60 38.64
N ASN A 9 -66.15 -15.42 37.38
CA ASN A 9 -65.96 -16.43 36.30
C ASN A 9 -66.44 -15.98 34.89
N ASP A 10 -65.97 -16.74 33.92
CA ASP A 10 -65.91 -16.60 32.45
C ASP A 10 -67.24 -16.58 31.65
N LYS A 11 -67.17 -16.12 30.38
CA LYS A 11 -67.64 -16.85 29.15
C LYS A 11 -67.39 -16.09 27.82
N ASN A 12 -66.58 -16.71 26.95
CA ASN A 12 -66.59 -16.91 25.48
C ASN A 12 -67.14 -15.91 24.40
N LEU A 13 -66.31 -15.79 23.32
CA LEU A 13 -66.58 -15.61 21.86
C LEU A 13 -66.97 -14.19 21.31
N PRO A 14 -66.89 -13.91 19.98
CA PRO A 14 -65.71 -13.79 19.10
C PRO A 14 -65.65 -12.44 18.32
N PHE A 15 -64.48 -12.03 17.82
CA PHE A 15 -64.28 -10.77 17.07
C PHE A 15 -64.34 -10.94 15.54
N LYS A 16 -65.22 -10.20 14.84
CA LYS A 16 -64.95 -9.67 13.48
C LYS A 16 -65.83 -8.47 13.06
N LYS A 17 -65.14 -7.43 12.60
CA LYS A 17 -65.49 -6.35 11.63
C LYS A 17 -66.59 -5.34 12.01
N LYS A 18 -66.24 -4.05 12.11
CA LYS A 18 -66.30 -3.08 10.98
C LYS A 18 -65.78 -1.69 11.39
N SER A 19 -65.23 -1.04 10.36
CA SER A 19 -64.78 0.35 10.25
C SER A 19 -65.62 1.42 10.93
N THR A 20 -64.93 2.42 11.49
CA THR A 20 -65.33 3.83 11.37
C THR A 20 -64.09 4.72 11.24
N LYS A 21 -64.08 5.55 10.20
CA LYS A 21 -63.09 6.60 9.94
C LYS A 21 -63.08 7.61 11.09
N GLY A 22 -61.92 7.86 11.69
CA GLY A 22 -61.68 8.98 12.61
C GLY A 22 -60.51 9.81 12.08
N LYS A 23 -60.78 11.08 11.76
CA LYS A 23 -59.78 12.09 11.38
C LYS A 23 -58.72 12.20 12.49
N ARG A 24 -57.43 12.04 12.15
CA ARG A 24 -56.32 12.37 13.06
C ARG A 24 -55.93 13.83 12.87
N THR A 25 -56.32 14.65 13.85
CA THR A 25 -55.77 15.98 14.10
C THR A 25 -54.33 15.84 14.63
N LYS A 26 -53.49 16.82 14.27
CA LYS A 26 -52.10 16.97 14.73
C LYS A 26 -52.10 17.19 16.26
N GLY A 27 -51.51 16.25 17.00
CA GLY A 27 -51.15 16.45 18.41
C GLY A 27 -49.65 16.72 18.49
N GLY A 28 -49.28 17.98 18.64
CA GLY A 28 -47.95 18.37 19.11
C GLY A 28 -47.89 18.17 20.61
N ILE A 29 -46.82 17.55 21.10
CA ILE A 29 -46.50 17.46 22.52
C ILE A 29 -45.87 18.79 22.89
N ALA A 30 -46.53 19.54 23.76
CA ALA A 30 -45.95 20.70 24.42
C ALA A 30 -44.90 20.21 25.43
N ILE A 31 -43.67 20.67 25.27
CA ILE A 31 -42.61 20.50 26.27
C ILE A 31 -42.67 21.75 27.14
N ASP A 32 -42.90 21.56 28.43
CA ASP A 32 -42.94 22.63 29.42
C ASP A 32 -41.58 23.34 29.46
N ASN A 33 -41.63 24.65 29.23
CA ASN A 33 -40.51 25.56 29.37
C ASN A 33 -40.26 25.81 30.87
N ALA A 34 -39.26 25.14 31.42
CA ALA A 34 -38.65 25.52 32.70
C ALA A 34 -37.11 25.44 32.60
N PHE A 35 -36.57 26.23 31.68
CA PHE A 35 -35.23 26.82 31.77
C PHE A 35 -35.38 28.20 31.14
N GLU A 36 -35.14 29.26 31.91
CA GLU A 36 -35.06 30.62 31.38
C GLU A 36 -33.89 30.68 30.39
N ILE A 37 -34.22 30.60 29.10
CA ILE A 37 -33.31 30.84 27.99
C ILE A 37 -33.07 32.36 27.98
N PRO A 38 -31.81 32.83 28.07
CA PRO A 38 -31.53 34.25 27.91
C PRO A 38 -32.04 34.68 26.54
N ILE A 39 -32.83 35.74 26.50
CA ILE A 39 -33.34 36.38 25.28
C ILE A 39 -32.14 37.02 24.57
N ASN A 40 -31.39 36.19 23.84
CA ASN A 40 -30.49 36.53 22.74
C ASN A 40 -30.14 35.22 22.00
N GLY A 41 -31.16 34.50 21.55
CA GLY A 41 -31.04 33.29 20.73
C GLY A 41 -30.62 33.57 19.28
N ARG A 42 -29.63 34.45 19.07
CA ARG A 42 -29.00 34.61 17.75
C ARG A 42 -27.83 33.64 17.67
N CYS A 43 -27.91 32.67 16.78
CA CYS A 43 -26.76 31.87 16.40
C CYS A 43 -25.81 32.76 15.58
N TYR A 44 -24.89 33.45 16.25
CA TYR A 44 -23.89 34.33 15.64
C TYR A 44 -23.12 33.68 14.49
N ILE A 45 -22.94 32.36 14.55
CA ILE A 45 -22.28 31.57 13.53
C ILE A 45 -23.02 31.55 12.18
N ASN A 46 -24.34 31.73 12.16
CA ASN A 46 -25.11 31.80 10.91
C ASN A 46 -25.09 33.21 10.27
N GLU A 47 -24.61 34.22 11.00
CA GLU A 47 -24.44 35.59 10.49
C GLU A 47 -23.07 35.79 9.83
N ILE A 48 -22.17 34.81 9.97
CA ILE A 48 -20.85 34.80 9.36
C ILE A 48 -20.97 34.54 7.84
N PRO A 49 -20.17 35.22 6.99
CA PRO A 49 -20.07 34.91 5.57
C PRO A 49 -19.79 33.43 5.28
N THR A 50 -20.39 32.91 4.21
CA THR A 50 -20.30 31.50 3.84
C THR A 50 -18.87 31.03 3.58
N GLU A 51 -17.98 31.91 3.15
CA GLU A 51 -16.56 31.64 2.90
C GLU A 51 -15.77 31.39 4.19
N ILE A 52 -16.11 32.11 5.26
CA ILE A 52 -15.48 31.91 6.56
C ILE A 52 -16.04 30.63 7.19
N LEU A 53 -17.34 30.35 7.01
CA LEU A 53 -17.93 29.09 7.43
C LEU A 53 -17.34 27.88 6.69
N THR A 54 -17.13 27.95 5.38
CA THR A 54 -16.46 26.87 4.64
C THR A 54 -15.02 26.66 5.12
N HIS A 55 -14.31 27.74 5.46
CA HIS A 55 -12.97 27.64 6.05
C HIS A 55 -12.99 27.01 7.45
N ILE A 56 -13.95 27.36 8.31
CA ILE A 56 -14.13 26.74 9.63
C ILE A 56 -14.42 25.24 9.48
N PHE A 57 -15.39 24.89 8.61
CA PHE A 57 -15.73 23.49 8.34
C PHE A 57 -14.56 22.72 7.72
N SER A 58 -13.68 23.38 6.96
CA SER A 58 -12.50 22.73 6.38
C SER A 58 -11.48 22.25 7.42
N GLN A 59 -11.56 22.69 8.67
CA GLN A 59 -10.70 22.20 9.75
C GLN A 59 -11.21 20.88 10.38
N LEU A 60 -12.42 20.44 10.03
CA LEU A 60 -13.07 19.29 10.66
C LEU A 60 -12.78 17.98 9.92
N GLU A 61 -12.78 16.87 10.67
CA GLU A 61 -12.69 15.53 10.09
C GLU A 61 -14.02 15.10 9.42
N PRO A 62 -14.02 14.09 8.52
CA PRO A 62 -15.22 13.66 7.81
C PRO A 62 -16.39 13.25 8.70
N THR A 63 -16.10 12.66 9.86
CA THR A 63 -17.11 12.27 10.85
C THR A 63 -17.75 13.49 11.51
N GLU A 64 -16.96 14.51 11.81
CA GLU A 64 -17.39 15.77 12.42
C GLU A 64 -18.15 16.64 11.41
N LEU A 65 -17.69 16.70 10.16
CA LEU A 65 -18.40 17.33 9.05
C LEU A 65 -19.79 16.72 8.83
N ASN A 66 -19.90 15.40 8.90
CA ASN A 66 -21.19 14.73 8.81
C ASN A 66 -22.10 15.05 10.00
N ALA A 67 -21.55 15.17 11.21
CA ALA A 67 -22.30 15.59 12.39
C ALA A 67 -22.77 17.06 12.25
N ALA A 68 -21.89 17.95 11.79
CA ALA A 68 -22.19 19.35 11.52
C ALA A 68 -23.31 19.52 10.47
N ALA A 69 -23.31 18.70 9.43
CA ALA A 69 -24.35 18.69 8.41
C ALA A 69 -25.73 18.25 8.92
N GLN A 70 -25.84 17.66 10.12
CA GLN A 70 -27.11 17.26 10.73
C GLN A 70 -27.73 18.37 11.58
N ILE A 71 -26.97 19.41 11.95
CA ILE A 71 -27.43 20.44 12.90
C ILE A 71 -28.49 21.35 12.29
N CYS A 72 -28.27 21.89 11.08
CA CYS A 72 -29.25 22.75 10.42
C CYS A 72 -29.19 22.67 8.88
N LYS A 73 -30.24 23.16 8.21
CA LYS A 73 -30.33 23.16 6.74
C LYS A 73 -29.26 24.03 6.07
N HIS A 74 -28.90 25.15 6.70
CA HIS A 74 -27.90 26.07 6.15
C HIS A 74 -26.50 25.44 6.16
N TRP A 75 -26.09 24.85 7.29
CA TRP A 75 -24.81 24.12 7.40
C TRP A 75 -24.76 22.93 6.47
N ARG A 76 -25.87 22.18 6.36
CA ARG A 76 -25.98 21.09 5.40
C ARG A 76 -25.74 21.54 3.97
N TRP A 77 -26.31 22.68 3.57
CA TRP A 77 -26.13 23.23 2.23
C TRP A 77 -24.67 23.59 1.94
N ILE A 78 -23.97 24.22 2.90
CA ILE A 78 -22.54 24.55 2.79
C ILE A 78 -21.70 23.27 2.71
N ILE A 79 -21.93 22.31 3.62
CA ILE A 79 -21.15 21.05 3.69
C ILE A 79 -21.47 20.12 2.52
N THR A 80 -22.63 20.23 1.86
CA THR A 80 -22.90 19.46 0.63
C THR A 80 -22.08 19.92 -0.57
N ASP A 81 -21.49 21.12 -0.52
CA ASP A 81 -20.64 21.60 -1.60
C ASP A 81 -19.29 20.85 -1.62
N ASP A 82 -18.87 20.42 -2.81
CA ASP A 82 -17.67 19.60 -2.98
C ASP A 82 -16.39 20.41 -2.75
N SER A 83 -16.46 21.74 -2.91
CA SER A 83 -15.36 22.66 -2.62
C SER A 83 -14.93 22.64 -1.15
N CYS A 84 -15.90 22.50 -0.22
CA CYS A 84 -15.66 22.40 1.21
C CYS A 84 -14.93 21.10 1.57
N TRP A 85 -15.29 20.00 0.92
CA TRP A 85 -14.58 18.72 1.11
C TRP A 85 -13.17 18.75 0.52
N LYS A 86 -12.98 19.43 -0.61
CA LYS A 86 -11.66 19.64 -1.21
C LYS A 86 -10.76 20.47 -0.30
N SER A 87 -11.23 21.59 0.23
CA SER A 87 -10.45 22.42 1.16
C SER A 87 -10.14 21.66 2.45
N ALA A 88 -11.11 20.91 2.99
CA ALA A 88 -10.89 20.09 4.18
C ALA A 88 -9.80 19.04 3.97
N LEU A 89 -9.81 18.38 2.81
CA LEU A 89 -8.80 17.41 2.44
C LEU A 89 -7.41 18.05 2.34
N ILE A 90 -7.30 19.19 1.65
CA ILE A 90 -6.03 19.91 1.49
C ILE A 90 -5.50 20.35 2.85
N GLN A 91 -6.37 20.82 3.74
CA GLN A 91 -5.97 21.27 5.07
C GLN A 91 -5.46 20.10 5.93
N PHE A 92 -6.12 18.94 5.87
CA PHE A 92 -5.73 17.76 6.64
C PHE A 92 -4.43 17.11 6.13
N PHE A 93 -4.31 16.92 4.81
CA PHE A 93 -3.15 16.26 4.20
C PHE A 93 -2.01 17.20 3.80
N GLY A 94 -2.25 18.52 3.81
CA GLY A 94 -1.31 19.57 3.38
C GLY A 94 -1.21 19.74 1.86
N SER A 95 -1.72 18.79 1.06
CA SER A 95 -1.70 18.87 -0.40
C SER A 95 -2.84 18.08 -1.04
N ILE A 96 -3.11 18.40 -2.32
CA ILE A 96 -4.01 17.60 -3.15
C ILE A 96 -3.35 16.23 -3.40
N PRO A 97 -4.10 15.12 -3.35
CA PRO A 97 -3.57 13.80 -3.64
C PRO A 97 -3.12 13.69 -5.10
N PHE A 98 -2.02 12.96 -5.30
CA PHE A 98 -1.44 12.75 -6.63
C PHE A 98 -2.37 11.95 -7.55
N ARG A 99 -3.09 10.97 -6.99
CA ARG A 99 -4.12 10.17 -7.66
C ARG A 99 -5.34 10.08 -6.74
N ARG A 100 -6.54 10.23 -7.31
CA ARG A 100 -7.79 10.11 -6.57
C ARG A 100 -8.18 8.64 -6.43
N LEU A 101 -8.59 8.24 -5.24
CA LEU A 101 -9.23 6.93 -4.96
C LEU A 101 -10.67 6.90 -5.48
N ALA A 102 -11.39 8.01 -5.36
CA ALA A 102 -12.74 8.20 -5.85
C ALA A 102 -12.82 9.46 -6.73
N SER A 103 -12.99 9.26 -8.03
CA SER A 103 -13.09 10.35 -9.01
C SER A 103 -14.40 11.13 -8.94
N ASP A 104 -15.43 10.57 -8.31
CA ASP A 104 -16.81 11.05 -8.39
C ASP A 104 -17.08 12.32 -7.55
N SER A 105 -16.43 12.46 -6.39
CA SER A 105 -16.55 13.65 -5.52
C SER A 105 -15.39 13.74 -4.52
N TRP A 106 -14.99 14.96 -4.14
CA TRP A 106 -14.03 15.20 -3.06
C TRP A 106 -14.54 14.69 -1.72
N LYS A 107 -15.85 14.70 -1.51
CA LYS A 107 -16.46 14.06 -0.33
C LYS A 107 -16.14 12.57 -0.25
N ASN A 108 -16.39 11.81 -1.33
CA ASN A 108 -16.11 10.37 -1.35
C ASN A 108 -14.61 10.10 -1.24
N GLU A 109 -13.78 10.90 -1.89
CA GLU A 109 -12.31 10.83 -1.78
C GLU A 109 -11.85 10.98 -0.32
N TYR A 110 -12.29 12.04 0.37
CA TYR A 110 -11.85 12.32 1.74
C TYR A 110 -12.35 11.24 2.71
N MET A 111 -13.60 10.81 2.58
CA MET A 111 -14.16 9.74 3.41
C MET A 111 -13.49 8.39 3.19
N THR A 112 -13.24 8.00 1.93
CA THR A 112 -12.61 6.70 1.64
C THR A 112 -11.15 6.70 2.09
N ARG A 113 -10.39 7.77 1.84
CA ARG A 113 -8.99 7.89 2.29
C ARG A 113 -8.88 7.82 3.81
N THR A 114 -9.65 8.63 4.55
CA THR A 114 -9.60 8.63 6.02
C THR A 114 -10.08 7.32 6.62
N LYS A 115 -11.10 6.68 6.04
CA LYS A 115 -11.54 5.33 6.45
C LYS A 115 -10.43 4.31 6.27
N LEU A 116 -9.73 4.32 5.13
CA LEU A 116 -8.60 3.43 4.88
C LEU A 116 -7.46 3.69 5.86
N LEU A 117 -7.06 4.95 6.07
CA LEU A 117 -6.02 5.31 7.04
C LEU A 117 -6.33 4.77 8.43
N ARG A 118 -7.53 5.02 8.95
CA ARG A 118 -7.96 4.50 10.26
C ARG A 118 -7.91 2.98 10.35
N ILE A 119 -8.24 2.26 9.27
CA ILE A 119 -8.18 0.78 9.25
C ILE A 119 -6.73 0.31 9.33
N TRP A 120 -5.83 0.94 8.59
CA TRP A 120 -4.42 0.60 8.53
C TRP A 120 -3.66 1.00 9.80
N GLU A 121 -3.95 2.17 10.38
CA GLU A 121 -3.40 2.63 11.66
C GLU A 121 -3.78 1.70 12.81
N ARG A 122 -5.02 1.21 12.83
CA ARG A 122 -5.46 0.25 13.84
C ARG A 122 -4.71 -1.08 13.73
N GLY A 123 -4.26 -1.46 12.53
CA GLY A 123 -3.49 -2.69 12.27
C GLY A 123 -4.23 -4.00 12.59
N ARG A 124 -5.54 -3.96 12.88
CA ARG A 124 -6.35 -5.13 13.26
C ARG A 124 -6.87 -5.85 12.01
N GLY A 125 -5.98 -6.56 11.32
CA GLY A 125 -6.29 -7.41 10.16
C GLY A 125 -6.02 -8.88 10.42
N LEU A 126 -6.58 -9.76 9.58
CA LEU A 126 -6.18 -11.16 9.56
C LEU A 126 -4.74 -11.23 9.03
N THR A 127 -3.84 -11.81 9.81
CA THR A 127 -2.45 -12.03 9.42
C THR A 127 -2.19 -13.52 9.23
N LEU A 128 -1.57 -13.86 8.10
CA LEU A 128 -1.15 -15.24 7.82
C LEU A 128 0.33 -15.25 7.45
N SER A 129 1.02 -16.29 7.88
CA SER A 129 2.41 -16.56 7.49
C SER A 129 2.55 -18.02 7.12
N PHE A 130 3.12 -18.29 5.94
CA PHE A 130 3.35 -19.65 5.46
C PHE A 130 4.57 -19.71 4.53
N ASP A 131 5.18 -20.89 4.45
CA ASP A 131 6.30 -21.18 3.54
C ASP A 131 5.78 -21.98 2.34
N PRO A 132 5.85 -21.46 1.10
CA PRO A 132 5.40 -22.16 -0.10
C PRO A 132 6.29 -23.35 -0.51
N ARG A 133 7.38 -23.62 0.24
CA ARG A 133 8.33 -24.73 0.05
C ARG A 133 9.18 -24.64 -1.21
N VAL A 134 9.38 -23.43 -1.72
CA VAL A 134 10.15 -23.18 -2.95
C VAL A 134 11.57 -22.69 -2.66
N GLY A 135 11.89 -22.33 -1.41
CA GLY A 135 13.16 -21.67 -1.04
C GLY A 135 13.03 -20.15 -1.09
N ILE A 136 14.13 -19.44 -1.37
CA ILE A 136 14.13 -17.98 -1.46
C ILE A 136 13.29 -17.55 -2.67
N ILE A 137 12.29 -16.73 -2.42
CA ILE A 137 11.37 -16.26 -3.45
C ILE A 137 11.94 -14.97 -4.04
N HIS A 138 12.04 -14.94 -5.36
CA HIS A 138 12.62 -13.83 -6.12
C HIS A 138 11.57 -13.07 -6.92
N ASN A 139 10.49 -13.75 -7.34
CA ASN A 139 9.39 -13.15 -8.09
C ASN A 139 8.05 -13.68 -7.60
N LEU A 140 7.03 -12.82 -7.59
CA LEU A 140 5.71 -13.07 -7.01
C LEU A 140 4.64 -12.44 -7.89
N TYR A 141 3.60 -13.21 -8.21
CA TYR A 141 2.37 -12.70 -8.80
C TYR A 141 1.19 -12.98 -7.88
N VAL A 142 0.31 -11.99 -7.66
CA VAL A 142 -0.85 -12.12 -6.76
C VAL A 142 -2.11 -11.65 -7.45
N ASP A 143 -3.15 -12.47 -7.42
CA ASP A 143 -4.50 -12.14 -7.83
C ASP A 143 -5.43 -12.13 -6.61
N PHE A 144 -5.66 -10.94 -6.06
CA PHE A 144 -6.53 -10.76 -4.90
C PHE A 144 -8.02 -11.03 -5.21
N VAL A 145 -8.44 -10.96 -6.48
CA VAL A 145 -9.85 -11.14 -6.87
C VAL A 145 -10.21 -12.61 -6.83
N ASN A 146 -9.37 -13.45 -7.44
CA ASN A 146 -9.58 -14.90 -7.47
C ASN A 146 -8.91 -15.63 -6.29
N SER A 147 -8.25 -14.90 -5.37
CA SER A 147 -7.57 -15.42 -4.18
C SER A 147 -6.58 -16.54 -4.50
N TRP A 148 -5.65 -16.27 -5.41
CA TRP A 148 -4.53 -17.16 -5.68
C TRP A 148 -3.29 -16.36 -6.08
N MET A 149 -2.12 -16.98 -5.98
CA MET A 149 -0.82 -16.36 -6.21
C MET A 149 0.19 -17.40 -6.71
N LEU A 150 1.26 -16.91 -7.32
CA LEU A 150 2.43 -17.68 -7.75
C LEU A 150 3.66 -17.13 -7.04
N ALA A 151 4.41 -18.01 -6.39
CA ALA A 151 5.67 -17.69 -5.73
C ALA A 151 6.79 -18.49 -6.39
N GLY A 152 7.77 -17.80 -6.98
CA GLY A 152 8.85 -18.42 -7.73
C GLY A 152 10.23 -18.22 -7.11
N SER A 153 11.06 -19.26 -7.19
CA SER A 153 12.47 -19.25 -6.76
C SER A 153 13.39 -19.47 -7.95
N LEU A 154 14.41 -18.60 -8.08
CA LEU A 154 15.45 -18.73 -9.09
C LEU A 154 16.40 -19.89 -8.79
N ASP A 155 16.81 -20.05 -7.53
CA ASP A 155 17.80 -21.04 -7.11
C ASP A 155 17.37 -22.48 -7.44
N LYS A 156 16.08 -22.78 -7.24
CA LYS A 156 15.50 -24.10 -7.51
C LYS A 156 14.82 -24.21 -8.88
N GLY A 157 14.56 -23.09 -9.55
CA GLY A 157 13.76 -23.04 -10.79
C GLY A 157 12.38 -23.63 -10.61
N MET A 158 11.70 -23.23 -9.55
CA MET A 158 10.39 -23.75 -9.17
C MET A 158 9.44 -22.59 -8.89
N VAL A 159 8.16 -22.81 -9.19
CA VAL A 159 7.06 -21.91 -8.84
C VAL A 159 5.97 -22.72 -8.13
N SER A 160 5.50 -22.22 -7.01
CA SER A 160 4.39 -22.79 -6.25
C SER A 160 3.15 -21.92 -6.38
N ARG A 161 2.00 -22.57 -6.57
CA ARG A 161 0.70 -21.91 -6.53
C ARG A 161 0.16 -21.94 -5.11
N CYS A 162 -0.17 -20.77 -4.58
CA CYS A 162 -0.72 -20.64 -3.24
C CYS A 162 -2.01 -19.81 -3.24
N ASP A 163 -2.76 -19.87 -2.15
CA ASP A 163 -3.89 -18.97 -1.87
C ASP A 163 -3.47 -17.97 -0.77
N PRO A 164 -3.43 -16.66 -1.04
CA PRO A 164 -2.99 -15.66 -0.07
C PRO A 164 -3.97 -15.48 1.10
N SER A 165 -5.25 -15.85 0.92
CA SER A 165 -6.30 -15.68 1.94
C SER A 165 -6.40 -16.85 2.91
N THR A 166 -6.01 -18.05 2.46
CA THR A 166 -6.07 -19.28 3.28
C THR A 166 -4.71 -19.86 3.62
N GLY A 167 -3.64 -19.40 2.97
CA GLY A 167 -2.30 -19.98 3.08
C GLY A 167 -2.19 -21.40 2.51
N ARG A 168 -3.17 -21.86 1.72
CA ARG A 168 -3.13 -23.19 1.10
C ARG A 168 -2.11 -23.21 -0.02
N ILE A 169 -1.27 -24.24 -0.02
CA ILE A 169 -0.22 -24.44 -1.01
C ILE A 169 -0.62 -25.63 -1.89
N SER A 170 -0.54 -25.44 -3.20
CA SER A 170 -0.73 -26.52 -4.17
C SER A 170 0.40 -27.53 -4.06
N LYS A 171 0.08 -28.83 -4.13
CA LYS A 171 1.09 -29.89 -4.17
C LYS A 171 1.81 -29.96 -5.51
N ASP A 172 1.15 -29.50 -6.58
CA ASP A 172 1.68 -29.57 -7.91
C ASP A 172 2.57 -28.36 -8.18
N PHE A 173 3.86 -28.47 -7.86
CA PHE A 173 4.87 -27.46 -8.19
C PHE A 173 5.06 -27.34 -9.70
N ILE A 174 5.34 -26.13 -10.17
CA ILE A 174 5.67 -25.83 -11.56
C ILE A 174 7.18 -25.72 -11.65
N PHE A 175 7.80 -26.54 -12.49
CA PHE A 175 9.24 -26.54 -12.67
C PHE A 175 9.61 -25.80 -13.95
N SER A 176 10.84 -25.29 -14.01
CA SER A 176 11.40 -24.71 -15.22
C SER A 176 11.50 -25.74 -16.35
N THR A 177 11.79 -27.01 -16.04
CA THR A 177 12.03 -28.06 -17.06
C THR A 177 10.80 -28.92 -17.37
N ARG A 178 10.74 -29.50 -18.58
CA ARG A 178 9.71 -30.49 -18.98
C ARG A 178 9.71 -31.74 -18.11
N GLU A 179 10.88 -32.12 -17.63
CA GLU A 179 11.11 -33.33 -16.82
C GLU A 179 10.69 -33.15 -15.36
N ASN A 180 10.18 -31.98 -14.98
CA ASN A 180 9.80 -31.62 -13.62
C ASN A 180 10.96 -31.74 -12.61
N VAL A 181 12.18 -31.41 -13.05
CA VAL A 181 13.38 -31.41 -12.23
C VAL A 181 13.71 -29.96 -11.83
N SER A 182 14.12 -29.77 -10.57
CA SER A 182 14.61 -28.49 -10.07
C SER A 182 15.94 -28.14 -10.75
N HIS A 183 15.99 -26.97 -11.37
CA HIS A 183 17.18 -26.49 -12.05
C HIS A 183 17.36 -25.00 -11.79
N SER A 184 18.55 -24.58 -11.38
CA SER A 184 18.82 -23.17 -11.13
C SER A 184 18.73 -22.37 -12.43
N ILE A 185 18.01 -21.27 -12.39
CA ILE A 185 17.78 -20.36 -13.52
C ILE A 185 18.37 -18.99 -13.19
N SER A 186 18.71 -18.23 -14.22
CA SER A 186 19.33 -16.90 -14.10
C SER A 186 18.28 -15.80 -14.02
N ALA A 187 17.18 -15.92 -14.77
CA ALA A 187 16.09 -14.94 -14.78
C ALA A 187 14.72 -15.63 -14.75
N MET A 188 13.72 -14.94 -14.18
CA MET A 188 12.34 -15.44 -14.13
C MET A 188 11.36 -14.27 -14.09
N LEU A 189 10.32 -14.39 -14.91
CA LEU A 189 9.22 -13.42 -14.94
C LEU A 189 7.89 -14.15 -14.81
N VAL A 190 7.15 -13.84 -13.75
CA VAL A 190 5.87 -14.48 -13.43
C VAL A 190 4.74 -13.51 -13.77
N ASP A 191 3.84 -13.94 -14.65
CA ASP A 191 2.61 -13.24 -15.03
C ASP A 191 1.37 -14.07 -14.63
N ARG A 192 0.16 -13.57 -14.88
CA ARG A 192 -1.11 -14.19 -14.50
C ARG A 192 -1.28 -15.62 -15.02
N HIS A 193 -0.88 -15.90 -16.24
CA HIS A 193 -1.08 -17.22 -16.84
C HIS A 193 0.17 -17.74 -17.53
N ARG A 194 1.30 -17.04 -17.37
CA ARG A 194 2.52 -17.29 -18.12
C ARG A 194 3.71 -17.11 -17.19
N ILE A 195 4.69 -17.99 -17.32
CA ILE A 195 5.95 -17.92 -16.58
C ILE A 195 7.07 -18.03 -17.61
N LEU A 196 7.93 -17.03 -17.66
CA LEU A 196 9.15 -17.07 -18.45
C LEU A 196 10.33 -17.48 -17.58
N TRP A 197 11.19 -18.30 -18.16
CA TRP A 197 12.37 -18.87 -17.57
C TRP A 197 13.57 -18.52 -18.43
N GLY A 198 14.58 -17.90 -17.83
CA GLY A 198 15.89 -17.65 -18.44
C GLY A 198 16.91 -18.58 -17.83
N TYR A 199 17.58 -19.38 -18.65
CA TYR A 199 18.55 -20.37 -18.18
C TYR A 199 19.97 -19.80 -18.22
N LYS A 200 20.82 -20.37 -17.36
CA LYS A 200 22.27 -20.10 -17.38
C LYS A 200 22.95 -20.58 -18.67
N SER A 201 22.32 -21.51 -19.39
CA SER A 201 22.78 -21.98 -20.69
C SER A 201 22.40 -21.03 -21.85
N GLY A 202 21.71 -19.91 -21.57
CA GLY A 202 21.21 -18.99 -22.59
C GLY A 202 19.89 -19.38 -23.24
N ALA A 203 19.36 -20.57 -22.93
CA ALA A 203 18.05 -20.98 -23.39
C ALA A 203 16.95 -20.16 -22.71
N ILE A 204 15.77 -20.12 -23.33
CA ILE A 204 14.57 -19.53 -22.76
C ILE A 204 13.44 -20.55 -22.78
N GLY A 205 12.68 -20.59 -21.68
CA GLY A 205 11.50 -21.42 -21.52
C GLY A 205 10.27 -20.57 -21.21
N LEU A 206 9.11 -21.05 -21.65
CA LEU A 206 7.80 -20.48 -21.35
C LEU A 206 6.88 -21.59 -20.84
N THR A 207 6.25 -21.34 -19.70
CA THR A 207 5.16 -22.17 -19.19
C THR A 207 3.86 -21.39 -19.22
N ILE A 208 2.86 -21.91 -19.93
CA ILE A 208 1.50 -21.37 -19.96
C ILE A 208 0.62 -22.21 -19.03
N LEU A 209 -0.07 -21.54 -18.12
CA LEU A 209 -0.96 -22.11 -17.12
C LEU A 209 -2.41 -21.91 -17.53
N ASN A 210 -3.18 -23.00 -17.63
CA ASN A 210 -4.62 -22.88 -17.79
C ASN A 210 -5.29 -22.34 -16.52
N LYS A 211 -6.47 -21.71 -16.66
CA LYS A 211 -7.26 -21.17 -15.53
C LYS A 211 -7.50 -22.18 -14.39
N GLN A 212 -7.60 -23.47 -14.73
CA GLN A 212 -7.80 -24.56 -13.78
C GLN A 212 -6.50 -25.15 -13.20
N GLY A 213 -5.32 -24.71 -13.64
CA GLY A 213 -4.00 -25.12 -13.12
C GLY A 213 -3.56 -26.57 -13.43
N SER A 214 -4.48 -27.41 -13.91
CA SER A 214 -4.23 -28.84 -14.14
C SER A 214 -3.50 -29.12 -15.45
N ASN A 215 -3.73 -28.29 -16.48
CA ASN A 215 -3.03 -28.40 -17.77
C ASN A 215 -2.00 -27.29 -17.90
N ARG A 216 -0.78 -27.70 -18.24
CA ARG A 216 0.41 -26.86 -18.37
C ARG A 216 0.96 -27.08 -19.76
N PHE A 217 1.25 -26.00 -20.47
CA PHE A 217 1.95 -26.07 -21.73
C PHE A 217 3.34 -25.50 -21.54
N PHE A 218 4.36 -26.35 -21.70
CA PHE A 218 5.75 -25.91 -21.65
C PHE A 218 6.34 -25.84 -23.06
N LYS A 219 6.92 -24.70 -23.37
CA LYS A 219 7.58 -24.41 -24.64
C LYS A 219 9.00 -23.92 -24.37
N GLN A 220 9.97 -24.54 -25.02
CA GLN A 220 11.33 -24.02 -25.08
C GLN A 220 11.51 -23.31 -26.43
N PHE A 221 12.16 -22.16 -26.42
CA PHE A 221 12.51 -21.47 -27.66
C PHE A 221 13.67 -22.19 -28.35
N LEU A 222 13.68 -22.15 -29.69
CA LEU A 222 14.65 -22.91 -30.49
C LEU A 222 16.05 -22.28 -30.47
N ASP A 223 16.12 -20.96 -30.40
CA ASP A 223 17.39 -20.23 -30.35
C ASP A 223 17.81 -19.97 -28.90
N PHE A 224 19.08 -19.60 -28.71
CA PHE A 224 19.67 -19.38 -27.40
C PHE A 224 20.62 -18.18 -27.42
N HIS A 225 20.76 -17.53 -26.26
CA HIS A 225 21.85 -16.61 -26.00
C HIS A 225 23.18 -17.37 -25.89
N ALA A 226 24.29 -16.71 -26.25
CA ALA A 226 25.63 -17.25 -26.13
C ALA A 226 26.19 -17.22 -24.69
N GLY A 227 25.37 -16.82 -23.72
CA GLY A 227 25.66 -16.78 -22.28
C GLY A 227 24.38 -16.81 -21.44
N PRO A 228 24.49 -16.72 -20.11
CA PRO A 228 23.34 -16.67 -19.21
C PRO A 228 22.35 -15.56 -19.56
N VAL A 229 21.05 -15.86 -19.49
CA VAL A 229 20.01 -14.85 -19.66
C VAL A 229 19.92 -14.01 -18.39
N SER A 230 20.27 -12.74 -18.44
CA SER A 230 20.30 -11.85 -17.28
C SER A 230 18.95 -11.23 -16.98
N VAL A 231 18.17 -10.88 -18.00
CA VAL A 231 16.90 -10.15 -17.84
C VAL A 231 15.85 -10.58 -18.88
N LEU A 232 14.59 -10.53 -18.46
CA LEU A 232 13.42 -10.89 -19.27
C LEU A 232 12.35 -9.81 -19.13
N ALA A 233 11.68 -9.49 -20.23
CA ALA A 233 10.57 -8.54 -20.24
C ALA A 233 9.45 -9.00 -21.19
N TRP A 234 8.20 -8.75 -20.78
CA TRP A 234 7.05 -8.86 -21.67
C TRP A 234 6.92 -7.60 -22.51
N SER A 235 6.45 -7.73 -23.75
CA SER A 235 5.99 -6.56 -24.48
C SER A 235 4.66 -6.08 -23.91
N ASN A 236 4.56 -4.78 -23.62
CA ASN A 236 3.32 -4.14 -23.16
C ASN A 236 2.29 -4.01 -24.29
N GLN A 237 2.75 -3.95 -25.54
CA GLN A 237 1.90 -3.75 -26.72
C GLN A 237 1.52 -5.07 -27.39
N PHE A 238 2.48 -5.99 -27.54
CA PHE A 238 2.31 -7.23 -28.28
C PHE A 238 2.22 -8.41 -27.33
N THR A 239 1.02 -8.95 -27.15
CA THR A 239 0.75 -10.04 -26.20
C THR A 239 1.57 -11.31 -26.44
N ASN A 240 2.10 -11.50 -27.66
CA ASN A 240 2.87 -12.69 -28.06
C ASN A 240 4.35 -12.38 -28.30
N THR A 241 4.87 -11.24 -27.83
CA THR A 241 6.29 -10.90 -27.98
C THR A 241 6.95 -10.82 -26.62
N ILE A 242 8.14 -11.40 -26.53
CA ILE A 242 9.01 -11.33 -25.35
C ILE A 242 10.36 -10.77 -25.73
N VAL A 243 11.05 -10.18 -24.76
CA VAL A 243 12.41 -9.69 -24.89
C VAL A 243 13.26 -10.34 -23.83
N SER A 244 14.47 -10.74 -24.22
CA SER A 244 15.51 -11.19 -23.32
C SER A 244 16.78 -10.42 -23.55
N GLY A 245 17.53 -10.21 -22.46
CA GLY A 245 18.88 -9.70 -22.48
C GLY A 245 19.79 -10.75 -21.88
N GLY A 246 20.96 -10.95 -22.48
CA GLY A 246 21.96 -11.88 -21.99
C GLY A 246 23.23 -11.19 -21.48
N GLU A 247 24.08 -11.98 -20.84
CA GLU A 247 25.48 -11.62 -20.55
C GLU A 247 26.34 -11.56 -21.82
N ASP A 248 25.81 -12.03 -22.96
CA ASP A 248 26.44 -11.96 -24.28
C ASP A 248 26.30 -10.59 -24.97
N GLY A 249 25.69 -9.60 -24.30
CA GLY A 249 25.43 -8.28 -24.87
C GLY A 249 24.32 -8.26 -25.93
N LEU A 250 23.59 -9.37 -26.11
CA LEU A 250 22.50 -9.45 -27.07
C LEU A 250 21.15 -9.17 -26.42
N VAL A 251 20.33 -8.38 -27.11
CA VAL A 251 18.89 -8.30 -26.83
C VAL A 251 18.15 -9.06 -27.92
N ILE A 252 17.42 -10.11 -27.54
CA ILE A 252 16.70 -10.94 -28.50
C ILE A 252 15.19 -10.75 -28.33
N LEU A 253 14.52 -10.52 -29.45
CA LEU A 253 13.07 -10.52 -29.57
C LEU A 253 12.59 -11.91 -29.97
N TRP A 254 11.53 -12.39 -29.30
CA TRP A 254 10.97 -13.70 -29.59
C TRP A 254 9.48 -13.65 -29.82
N ASP A 255 9.02 -14.50 -30.74
CA ASP A 255 7.60 -14.76 -30.95
C ASP A 255 7.17 -15.98 -30.12
N VAL A 256 6.23 -15.76 -29.22
CA VAL A 256 5.65 -16.78 -28.35
C VAL A 256 4.95 -17.87 -29.15
N ASN A 257 4.32 -17.56 -30.29
CA ASN A 257 3.55 -18.52 -31.08
C ASN A 257 4.44 -19.48 -31.87
N SER A 258 5.41 -18.96 -32.61
CA SER A 258 6.37 -19.78 -33.36
C SER A 258 7.48 -20.35 -32.48
N GLY A 259 7.87 -19.66 -31.41
CA GLY A 259 8.97 -20.09 -30.53
C GLY A 259 10.35 -19.86 -31.10
N ARG A 260 10.44 -18.99 -32.11
CA ARG A 260 11.67 -18.62 -32.79
C ARG A 260 12.06 -17.19 -32.43
N CYS A 261 13.33 -16.87 -32.58
CA CYS A 261 13.77 -15.48 -32.55
C CYS A 261 13.12 -14.72 -33.74
N ILE A 262 12.62 -13.53 -33.44
CA ILE A 262 12.16 -12.56 -34.45
C ILE A 262 13.38 -11.76 -34.91
N LYS A 263 14.16 -11.27 -33.95
CA LYS A 263 15.31 -10.40 -34.21
C LYS A 263 16.33 -10.48 -33.08
N SER A 264 17.60 -10.46 -33.43
CA SER A 264 18.71 -10.26 -32.50
C SER A 264 19.24 -8.84 -32.66
N LEU A 265 19.29 -8.08 -31.57
CA LEU A 265 19.78 -6.72 -31.51
C LEU A 265 21.11 -6.71 -30.78
N ARG A 266 22.14 -6.16 -31.42
CA ARG A 266 23.49 -6.03 -30.86
C ARG A 266 23.68 -4.63 -30.28
N THR A 267 24.36 -4.56 -29.14
CA THR A 267 24.75 -3.31 -28.48
C THR A 267 25.90 -2.63 -29.25
N ASP A 268 26.95 -3.36 -29.60
CA ASP A 268 28.03 -2.91 -30.51
C ASP A 268 28.86 -4.07 -31.09
N GLU A 269 29.53 -3.83 -32.22
CA GLU A 269 30.47 -4.79 -32.83
C GLU A 269 31.92 -4.64 -32.34
N THR A 270 32.28 -3.49 -31.75
CA THR A 270 33.67 -3.11 -31.47
C THR A 270 34.13 -3.35 -30.03
N LEU A 271 33.20 -3.42 -29.07
CA LEU A 271 33.47 -3.96 -27.75
C LEU A 271 33.22 -5.47 -27.84
N GLY A 272 34.28 -6.27 -27.71
CA GLY A 272 34.13 -7.71 -27.51
C GLY A 272 33.16 -8.02 -26.35
N ASN A 273 32.78 -9.30 -26.26
CA ASN A 273 31.80 -9.97 -25.39
C ASN A 273 31.70 -9.60 -23.87
N ASP A 274 32.20 -8.45 -23.42
CA ASP A 274 32.24 -8.02 -22.02
C ASP A 274 31.05 -7.13 -21.62
N THR A 275 30.20 -6.70 -22.56
CA THR A 275 29.01 -5.88 -22.22
C THR A 275 27.86 -6.77 -21.72
N ILE A 276 27.54 -6.70 -20.43
CA ILE A 276 26.43 -7.46 -19.84
C ILE A 276 25.19 -6.57 -19.77
N ILE A 277 24.05 -7.10 -20.22
CA ILE A 277 22.76 -6.42 -20.10
C ILE A 277 22.22 -6.63 -18.70
N THR A 278 22.02 -5.55 -17.93
CA THR A 278 21.54 -5.63 -16.54
C THR A 278 20.04 -5.42 -16.44
N THR A 279 19.49 -4.57 -17.30
CA THR A 279 18.10 -4.10 -17.21
C THR A 279 17.50 -3.91 -18.59
N LEU A 280 16.19 -4.18 -18.70
CA LEU A 280 15.42 -4.01 -19.92
C LEU A 280 14.11 -3.28 -19.61
N ALA A 281 13.74 -2.36 -20.49
CA ALA A 281 12.45 -1.69 -20.49
C ALA A 281 11.85 -1.66 -21.91
N TRP A 282 10.53 -1.85 -21.98
CA TRP A 282 9.77 -1.73 -23.23
C TRP A 282 8.88 -0.49 -23.19
N SER A 283 9.04 0.40 -24.16
CA SER A 283 8.17 1.56 -24.35
C SER A 283 6.89 1.18 -25.11
N VAL A 284 5.76 1.73 -24.67
CA VAL A 284 4.46 1.61 -25.37
C VAL A 284 4.53 2.15 -26.80
N LYS A 285 5.42 3.12 -27.07
CA LYS A 285 5.53 3.83 -28.34
C LYS A 285 6.38 3.13 -29.42
N LYS A 286 7.17 2.09 -29.08
CA LYS A 286 8.01 1.20 -29.95
C LYS A 286 9.49 1.03 -29.54
N TYR A 287 9.97 1.68 -28.48
CA TYR A 287 11.39 1.58 -28.10
C TYR A 287 11.68 0.36 -27.21
N ILE A 288 12.75 -0.36 -27.53
CA ILE A 288 13.41 -1.26 -26.58
C ILE A 288 14.59 -0.52 -25.99
N ILE A 289 14.70 -0.56 -24.66
CA ILE A 289 15.75 0.13 -23.91
C ILE A 289 16.47 -0.91 -23.08
N ALA A 290 17.79 -1.02 -23.25
CA ALA A 290 18.65 -1.90 -22.46
C ALA A 290 19.73 -1.12 -21.75
N GLY A 291 19.90 -1.35 -20.45
CA GLY A 291 21.01 -0.83 -19.66
C GLY A 291 22.10 -1.87 -19.50
N THR A 292 23.36 -1.45 -19.57
CA THR A 292 24.52 -2.34 -19.40
C THR A 292 25.30 -2.10 -18.12
N THR A 293 26.16 -3.06 -17.77
CA THR A 293 27.16 -2.94 -16.70
C THR A 293 28.15 -1.81 -16.91
N ASP A 294 28.38 -1.42 -18.16
CA ASP A 294 29.35 -0.39 -18.52
C ASP A 294 28.74 1.02 -18.40
N GLY A 295 27.44 1.09 -18.08
CA GLY A 295 26.71 2.34 -17.93
C GLY A 295 26.11 2.88 -19.20
N THR A 296 26.32 2.22 -20.35
CA THR A 296 25.70 2.64 -21.60
C THR A 296 24.27 2.11 -21.67
N VAL A 297 23.35 2.98 -22.06
CA VAL A 297 21.97 2.59 -22.39
C VAL A 297 21.81 2.58 -23.89
N TYR A 298 21.37 1.44 -24.40
CA TYR A 298 21.08 1.22 -25.81
C TYR A 298 19.57 1.28 -26.04
N ILE A 299 19.18 2.04 -27.06
CA ILE A 299 17.78 2.27 -27.42
C ILE A 299 17.59 1.90 -28.89
N TRP A 300 16.72 0.93 -29.14
CA TRP A 300 16.33 0.50 -30.49
C TRP A 300 14.90 0.94 -30.78
N SER A 301 14.69 1.57 -31.94
CA SER A 301 13.36 1.84 -32.47
C SER A 301 12.86 0.62 -33.24
N ILE A 302 11.73 0.04 -32.82
CA ILE A 302 11.22 -1.20 -33.41
C ILE A 302 9.85 -0.97 -33.99
N ASP A 303 9.77 -0.95 -35.31
CA ASP A 303 8.48 -0.84 -35.98
C ASP A 303 7.64 -2.12 -35.87
N SER A 304 6.34 -1.92 -35.73
CA SER A 304 5.34 -3.00 -35.68
C SER A 304 5.35 -3.88 -36.92
N THR A 305 5.82 -3.36 -38.05
CA THR A 305 5.96 -4.09 -39.32
C THR A 305 7.06 -5.14 -39.25
N LEU A 306 8.15 -4.87 -38.53
CA LEU A 306 9.28 -5.80 -38.36
C LEU A 306 8.88 -7.04 -37.57
N ILE A 307 7.93 -6.90 -36.65
CA ILE A 307 7.37 -8.02 -35.87
C ILE A 307 6.52 -8.94 -36.76
N SER A 308 5.96 -8.42 -37.86
CA SER A 308 5.10 -9.17 -38.79
C SER A 308 5.82 -9.75 -40.01
N SER A 309 7.01 -9.23 -40.33
CA SER A 309 7.86 -9.74 -41.42
C SER A 309 8.57 -11.05 -41.03
N SER A 310 8.87 -11.91 -42.02
CA SER A 310 9.63 -13.14 -41.81
C SER A 310 11.01 -12.88 -41.16
N PRO A 311 11.53 -13.82 -40.34
CA PRO A 311 12.79 -13.67 -39.60
C PRO A 311 14.05 -13.48 -40.47
N ASP A 312 13.93 -13.59 -41.79
CA ASP A 312 15.04 -13.50 -42.75
C ASP A 312 15.38 -12.04 -43.15
N ASN A 313 14.69 -11.02 -42.62
CA ASN A 313 15.03 -9.63 -42.89
C ASN A 313 16.16 -9.14 -41.98
N TYR A 314 17.41 -9.30 -42.44
CA TYR A 314 18.64 -8.85 -41.77
C TYR A 314 18.91 -7.34 -41.96
N GLU A 315 17.91 -6.48 -41.75
CA GLU A 315 18.23 -5.05 -41.55
C GLU A 315 18.80 -4.87 -40.15
N ASP A 316 20.09 -4.55 -40.03
CA ASP A 316 20.71 -4.23 -38.74
C ASP A 316 20.17 -2.89 -38.23
N ILE A 317 19.38 -2.96 -37.16
CA ILE A 317 18.82 -1.79 -36.50
C ILE A 317 19.92 -1.26 -35.58
N SER A 318 20.56 -0.15 -35.97
CA SER A 318 21.57 0.47 -35.14
C SER A 318 20.94 1.08 -33.88
N PRO A 319 21.50 0.79 -32.69
CA PRO A 319 21.02 1.42 -31.47
C PRO A 319 21.45 2.89 -31.41
N THR A 320 20.58 3.71 -30.85
CA THR A 320 20.97 4.98 -30.26
C THR A 320 21.51 4.75 -28.85
N LYS A 321 22.50 5.54 -28.42
CA LYS A 321 23.26 5.27 -27.20
C LYS A 321 23.29 6.48 -26.30
N ILE A 322 23.06 6.25 -25.01
CA ILE A 322 23.29 7.22 -23.94
C ILE A 322 24.44 6.68 -23.10
N THR A 323 25.59 7.36 -23.09
CA THR A 323 26.76 6.94 -22.33
C THR A 323 26.66 7.43 -20.88
N GLY A 324 26.63 6.49 -19.95
CA GLY A 324 26.69 6.73 -18.51
C GLY A 324 28.10 6.63 -17.96
N THR A 325 28.22 6.84 -16.65
CA THR A 325 29.50 6.85 -15.91
C THR A 325 29.78 5.56 -15.15
N SER A 326 28.75 4.79 -14.82
CA SER A 326 28.82 3.52 -14.08
C SER A 326 27.65 2.62 -14.46
N GLY A 327 27.66 1.34 -14.07
CA GLY A 327 26.66 0.36 -14.51
C GLY A 327 25.21 0.76 -14.21
N VAL A 328 24.28 0.40 -15.09
CA VAL A 328 22.87 0.75 -14.92
C VAL A 328 22.20 -0.23 -13.97
N THR A 329 21.62 0.28 -12.87
CA THR A 329 20.92 -0.55 -11.87
C THR A 329 19.42 -0.61 -12.08
N SER A 330 18.81 0.48 -12.56
CA SER A 330 17.37 0.53 -12.86
C SER A 330 17.04 1.53 -13.95
N LEU A 331 16.01 1.21 -14.73
CA LEU A 331 15.52 1.99 -15.85
C LEU A 331 14.00 2.14 -15.78
N HIS A 332 13.52 3.37 -15.93
CA HIS A 332 12.08 3.67 -15.96
C HIS A 332 11.77 4.60 -17.13
N TYR A 333 10.95 4.12 -18.06
CA TYR A 333 10.46 4.93 -19.17
C TYR A 333 9.18 5.68 -18.78
N VAL A 334 9.17 7.00 -19.00
CA VAL A 334 8.02 7.86 -18.72
C VAL A 334 7.37 8.29 -20.03
N GLU A 335 6.24 7.68 -20.38
CA GLU A 335 5.57 7.90 -21.65
C GLU A 335 5.07 9.34 -21.85
N SER A 336 4.59 9.98 -20.77
CA SER A 336 4.02 11.33 -20.79
C SER A 336 5.02 12.41 -21.19
N SER A 337 6.30 12.21 -20.88
CA SER A 337 7.40 13.14 -21.19
C SER A 337 8.37 12.59 -22.23
N ASN A 338 8.12 11.39 -22.75
CA ASN A 338 9.05 10.63 -23.58
C ASN A 338 10.47 10.58 -22.99
N ALA A 339 10.58 10.56 -21.67
CA ALA A 339 11.83 10.66 -20.95
C ALA A 339 12.21 9.32 -20.32
N LEU A 340 13.50 9.10 -20.16
CA LEU A 340 14.06 7.92 -19.52
C LEU A 340 14.73 8.33 -18.21
N ILE A 341 14.34 7.69 -17.10
CA ILE A 341 14.97 7.88 -15.79
C ILE A 341 15.89 6.70 -15.52
N ILE A 342 17.15 7.00 -15.23
CA ILE A 342 18.24 6.03 -15.05
C ILE A 342 18.81 6.18 -13.64
N ALA A 343 18.94 5.06 -12.93
CA ALA A 343 19.79 4.95 -11.76
C ALA A 343 21.08 4.21 -12.12
N TYR A 344 22.20 4.75 -11.66
CA TYR A 344 23.50 4.16 -11.88
C TYR A 344 24.03 3.49 -10.62
N GLU A 345 24.97 2.57 -10.80
CA GLU A 345 25.60 1.83 -9.72
C GLU A 345 26.52 2.78 -8.96
N LYS A 346 26.50 2.67 -7.63
CA LYS A 346 27.30 3.49 -6.71
C LYS A 346 27.03 5.01 -6.82
N SER A 347 25.89 5.40 -7.39
CA SER A 347 25.44 6.79 -7.39
C SER A 347 24.29 6.99 -6.39
N SER A 348 24.32 8.13 -5.71
CA SER A 348 23.18 8.66 -4.94
C SER A 348 22.18 9.41 -5.84
N GLU A 349 22.59 9.72 -7.07
CA GLU A 349 21.84 10.52 -8.01
C GLU A 349 21.08 9.66 -9.02
N LEU A 350 19.94 10.18 -9.49
CA LEU A 350 19.21 9.66 -10.65
C LEU A 350 19.28 10.68 -11.78
N LYS A 351 19.34 10.22 -13.03
CA LYS A 351 19.38 11.12 -14.20
C LYS A 351 18.19 10.85 -15.11
N LYS A 352 17.56 11.93 -15.58
CA LYS A 352 16.46 11.93 -16.54
C LYS A 352 16.98 12.43 -17.88
N PHE A 353 16.83 11.59 -18.89
CA PHE A 353 17.22 11.87 -20.27
C PHE A 353 15.99 12.01 -21.14
N ASP A 354 16.09 12.88 -22.14
CA ASP A 354 15.12 12.94 -23.22
C ASP A 354 15.44 11.85 -24.25
N LEU A 355 14.42 11.13 -24.74
CA LEU A 355 14.65 10.15 -25.82
C LEU A 355 14.72 10.79 -27.21
N GLU A 356 14.28 12.03 -27.39
CA GLU A 356 14.38 12.70 -28.70
C GLU A 356 15.75 13.33 -28.89
N THR A 357 16.23 14.07 -27.89
CA THR A 357 17.52 14.77 -27.95
C THR A 357 18.70 13.96 -27.40
N MET A 358 18.44 12.88 -26.66
CA MET A 358 19.46 12.08 -25.93
C MET A 358 20.26 12.88 -24.89
N GLU A 359 19.80 14.09 -24.53
CA GLU A 359 20.45 14.91 -23.53
C GLU A 359 19.89 14.67 -22.13
N CYS A 360 20.74 14.91 -21.12
CA CYS A 360 20.29 14.92 -19.73
C CYS A 360 19.43 16.18 -19.50
N ILE A 361 18.13 15.95 -19.27
CA ILE A 361 17.17 17.01 -18.95
C ILE A 361 17.30 17.39 -17.47
N CYS A 362 17.40 16.40 -16.58
CA CYS A 362 17.35 16.64 -15.15
C CYS A 362 18.17 15.62 -14.35
N VAL A 363 18.80 16.08 -13.26
CA VAL A 363 19.47 15.24 -12.26
C VAL A 363 18.70 15.36 -10.95
N PHE A 364 18.26 14.22 -10.41
CA PHE A 364 17.64 14.12 -9.10
C PHE A 364 18.74 13.94 -8.04
N THR A 365 18.95 14.96 -7.22
CA THR A 365 20.06 15.02 -6.25
C THR A 365 19.61 15.63 -4.92
N ASN A 366 20.52 15.67 -3.93
CA ASN A 366 20.30 16.24 -2.59
C ASN A 366 19.23 15.54 -1.75
N GLY A 367 18.97 14.25 -2.02
CA GLY A 367 18.05 13.42 -1.24
C GLY A 367 18.75 12.24 -0.58
N HIS A 368 19.49 11.47 -1.38
CA HIS A 368 20.19 10.27 -0.93
C HIS A 368 21.61 10.57 -0.49
N SER A 369 22.04 9.87 0.56
CA SER A 369 23.39 9.98 1.12
C SER A 369 24.24 8.75 0.81
N GLY A 370 23.61 7.61 0.53
CA GLY A 370 24.22 6.39 0.01
C GLY A 370 23.80 6.11 -1.44
N ASN A 371 23.93 4.85 -1.84
CA ASN A 371 23.68 4.40 -3.20
C ASN A 371 22.21 4.04 -3.40
N VAL A 372 21.64 4.47 -4.53
CA VAL A 372 20.26 4.07 -4.85
C VAL A 372 20.20 2.58 -5.14
N THR A 373 19.42 1.85 -4.33
CA THR A 373 19.27 0.39 -4.42
C THR A 373 18.01 -0.04 -5.16
N ARG A 374 16.92 0.72 -4.97
CA ARG A 374 15.62 0.40 -5.54
C ARG A 374 14.93 1.66 -6.03
N THR A 375 14.33 1.59 -7.20
CA THR A 375 13.51 2.65 -7.76
C THR A 375 12.19 2.05 -8.25
N ILE A 376 11.10 2.80 -8.07
CA ILE A 376 9.79 2.45 -8.61
C ILE A 376 9.09 3.73 -9.02
N ILE A 377 8.38 3.67 -10.13
CA ILE A 377 7.57 4.77 -10.62
C ILE A 377 6.10 4.34 -10.63
N ASP A 378 5.22 5.16 -10.06
CA ASP A 378 3.78 5.02 -10.25
C ASP A 378 3.38 5.92 -11.42
N ILE A 379 3.29 5.33 -12.61
CA ILE A 379 2.86 6.01 -13.83
C ILE A 379 1.34 5.99 -13.85
N GLN A 380 0.72 7.16 -14.00
CA GLN A 380 -0.70 7.22 -14.34
C GLN A 380 -0.85 6.85 -15.81
N GLU A 381 -1.43 5.68 -16.09
CA GLU A 381 -1.96 5.39 -17.43
C GLU A 381 -2.96 6.51 -17.75
N ASN A 382 -2.80 7.14 -18.92
CA ASN A 382 -3.61 8.26 -19.36
C ASN A 382 -5.10 7.87 -19.35
N SER A 383 -5.80 8.08 -18.23
CA SER A 383 -7.24 8.18 -18.25
C SER A 383 -7.55 9.49 -18.97
N GLU A 384 -8.17 9.41 -20.14
CA GLU A 384 -8.58 10.52 -21.01
C GLU A 384 -9.50 11.57 -20.34
N THR A 385 -9.70 11.52 -19.03
CA THR A 385 -10.32 12.60 -18.28
C THR A 385 -9.30 13.71 -18.10
N SER A 386 -9.26 14.63 -19.05
CA SER A 386 -8.74 15.97 -18.87
C SER A 386 -9.30 16.56 -17.57
N ASN A 387 -8.50 16.59 -16.51
CA ASN A 387 -8.83 17.36 -15.32
C ASN A 387 -9.02 18.81 -15.77
N GLU A 388 -10.16 19.41 -15.39
CA GLU A 388 -10.65 20.75 -15.79
C GLU A 388 -9.68 21.92 -15.52
N ASN A 389 -8.50 21.67 -14.94
CA ASN A 389 -7.49 22.66 -14.58
C ASN A 389 -6.18 22.58 -15.38
N GLY A 390 -6.04 21.72 -16.38
CA GLY A 390 -4.79 21.59 -17.16
C GLY A 390 -3.57 21.09 -16.36
N ILE A 391 -3.77 20.68 -15.11
CA ILE A 391 -2.74 20.09 -14.26
C ILE A 391 -2.50 18.66 -14.75
N LYS A 392 -1.35 18.44 -15.39
CA LYS A 392 -0.91 17.11 -15.82
C LYS A 392 -0.87 16.18 -14.59
N PRO A 393 -1.34 14.92 -14.72
CA PRO A 393 -1.27 13.95 -13.63
C PRO A 393 0.19 13.78 -13.18
N LEU A 394 0.43 13.85 -11.87
CA LEU A 394 1.78 13.77 -11.31
C LEU A 394 2.21 12.31 -11.26
N ASN A 395 3.29 11.98 -11.98
CA ASN A 395 3.92 10.66 -11.90
C ASN A 395 4.93 10.71 -10.75
N ILE A 396 4.79 9.80 -9.78
CA ILE A 396 5.66 9.79 -8.60
C ILE A 396 6.74 8.76 -8.83
N LEU A 397 7.99 9.17 -8.66
CA LEU A 397 9.14 8.29 -8.54
C LEU A 397 9.48 8.15 -7.05
N ALA A 398 9.56 6.93 -6.54
CA ALA A 398 10.24 6.66 -5.27
C ALA A 398 11.57 5.99 -5.53
N SER A 399 12.57 6.38 -4.76
CA SER A 399 13.85 5.70 -4.72
C SER A 399 14.29 5.47 -3.28
N GLY A 400 14.92 4.33 -3.05
CA GLY A 400 15.46 3.90 -1.77
C GLY A 400 16.97 3.75 -1.81
N ASP A 401 17.58 3.93 -0.65
CA ASP A 401 19.02 3.99 -0.44
C ASP A 401 19.54 2.77 0.37
N THR A 402 20.85 2.50 0.29
CA THR A 402 21.57 1.54 1.14
C THR A 402 21.50 1.88 2.62
N LEU A 403 21.29 3.16 2.96
CA LEU A 403 21.18 3.64 4.34
C LEU A 403 19.75 3.61 4.89
N GLY A 404 18.76 3.14 4.11
CA GLY A 404 17.37 3.06 4.57
C GLY A 404 16.54 4.33 4.37
N VAL A 405 17.09 5.32 3.65
CA VAL A 405 16.40 6.55 3.26
C VAL A 405 15.55 6.30 2.02
N VAL A 406 14.33 6.83 2.01
CA VAL A 406 13.44 6.80 0.83
C VAL A 406 13.12 8.23 0.42
N CYS A 407 13.35 8.56 -0.85
CA CYS A 407 13.04 9.86 -1.43
C CYS A 407 11.90 9.75 -2.43
N LEU A 408 11.00 10.72 -2.42
CA LEU A 408 9.93 10.88 -3.41
C LEU A 408 10.22 12.08 -4.32
N TRP A 409 10.06 11.85 -5.62
CA TRP A 409 10.37 12.80 -6.69
C TRP A 409 9.20 12.91 -7.65
N ASP A 410 9.01 14.10 -8.22
CA ASP A 410 8.09 14.29 -9.32
C ASP A 410 8.79 13.85 -10.62
N ALA A 411 8.31 12.77 -11.23
CA ALA A 411 8.93 12.23 -12.43
C ALA A 411 8.68 13.10 -13.68
N ASN A 412 7.65 13.94 -13.68
CA ASN A 412 7.31 14.81 -14.81
C ASN A 412 8.07 16.14 -14.76
N GLY A 413 8.24 16.68 -13.56
CA GLY A 413 9.00 17.90 -13.32
C GLY A 413 10.42 17.84 -13.87
N CYS A 414 10.95 19.03 -14.17
CA CYS A 414 12.37 19.27 -14.29
C CYS A 414 12.62 20.46 -13.37
N GLY A 415 13.46 20.26 -12.34
CA GLY A 415 13.72 21.31 -11.37
C GLY A 415 14.43 22.53 -11.97
N ILE A 416 14.69 23.53 -11.14
CA ILE A 416 15.44 24.74 -11.52
C ILE A 416 16.88 24.31 -11.84
N ASP A 417 17.48 24.87 -12.90
CA ASP A 417 18.84 24.56 -13.37
C ASP A 417 19.10 23.08 -13.66
N LYS A 418 18.09 22.36 -14.16
CA LYS A 418 18.16 20.90 -14.42
C LYS A 418 18.41 20.07 -13.14
N ILE A 419 18.32 20.64 -11.95
CA ILE A 419 18.48 19.91 -10.68
C ILE A 419 17.14 19.82 -9.98
N GLN A 420 16.70 18.61 -9.69
CA GLN A 420 15.47 18.37 -8.96
C GLN A 420 15.77 17.82 -7.57
N LYS A 421 15.30 18.54 -6.55
CA LYS A 421 15.33 18.09 -5.16
C LYS A 421 14.13 17.18 -4.89
N PRO A 422 14.25 16.21 -3.97
CA PRO A 422 13.09 15.41 -3.57
C PRO A 422 12.06 16.32 -2.92
N PHE A 423 10.78 16.10 -3.21
CA PHE A 423 9.74 16.85 -2.51
C PHE A 423 9.49 16.29 -1.10
N ARG A 424 9.85 15.01 -0.87
CA ARG A 424 9.84 14.35 0.44
C ARG A 424 11.03 13.41 0.58
N THR A 425 11.69 13.49 1.73
CA THR A 425 12.68 12.51 2.20
C THR A 425 12.14 11.84 3.46
N ILE A 426 12.17 10.52 3.49
CA ILE A 426 11.60 9.69 4.54
C ILE A 426 12.71 8.82 5.11
N GLU A 427 13.04 9.07 6.37
CA GLU A 427 14.01 8.28 7.13
C GLU A 427 13.23 7.39 8.09
N GLY A 428 13.26 6.08 7.86
CA GLY A 428 12.51 5.15 8.71
C GLY A 428 13.08 3.74 8.82
N HIS A 429 14.09 3.40 8.03
CA HIS A 429 14.75 2.10 8.08
C HIS A 429 16.21 2.27 8.54
N LEU A 430 16.68 1.29 9.31
CA LEU A 430 18.07 1.23 9.80
C LEU A 430 18.99 0.46 8.85
N SER A 431 18.45 -0.03 7.74
CA SER A 431 19.12 -0.93 6.80
C SER A 431 18.67 -0.63 5.38
N SER A 432 19.44 -1.14 4.42
CA SER A 432 19.24 -0.96 2.99
C SER A 432 17.80 -1.28 2.55
N VAL A 433 17.24 -0.40 1.74
CA VAL A 433 15.91 -0.59 1.15
C VAL A 433 16.01 -1.63 0.03
N THR A 434 15.26 -2.73 0.17
CA THR A 434 15.30 -3.84 -0.79
C THR A 434 14.06 -3.89 -1.69
N ALA A 435 12.91 -3.41 -1.19
CA ALA A 435 11.67 -3.36 -1.94
C ALA A 435 10.84 -2.12 -1.58
N ILE A 436 10.21 -1.54 -2.60
CA ILE A 436 9.31 -0.38 -2.45
C ILE A 436 8.05 -0.68 -3.27
N HIS A 437 6.89 -0.37 -2.71
CA HIS A 437 5.61 -0.38 -3.41
C HIS A 437 4.87 0.92 -3.12
N ILE A 438 4.49 1.67 -4.15
CA ILE A 438 3.68 2.87 -4.03
C ILE A 438 2.27 2.55 -4.54
N ASP A 439 1.28 3.08 -3.83
CA ASP A 439 -0.11 3.10 -4.22
C ASP A 439 -0.66 4.53 -4.02
N THR A 440 -1.87 4.75 -4.51
CA THR A 440 -2.67 5.98 -4.47
C THR A 440 -2.74 6.67 -3.10
N PHE A 441 -2.64 5.92 -2.01
CA PHE A 441 -2.75 6.47 -0.64
C PHE A 441 -1.71 5.96 0.35
N LYS A 442 -0.89 4.98 -0.03
CA LYS A 442 0.09 4.37 0.88
C LYS A 442 1.35 4.00 0.13
N MET A 443 2.46 4.04 0.83
CA MET A 443 3.74 3.52 0.37
C MET A 443 4.20 2.46 1.36
N ILE A 444 4.65 1.31 0.85
CA ILE A 444 5.17 0.22 1.67
C ILE A 444 6.64 0.06 1.33
N VAL A 445 7.49 0.14 2.35
CA VAL A 445 8.94 0.06 2.23
C VAL A 445 9.42 -1.15 3.01
N GLY A 446 10.21 -2.00 2.35
CA GLY A 446 10.85 -3.17 2.93
C GLY A 446 12.37 -3.02 2.93
N SER A 447 12.99 -3.44 4.03
CA SER A 447 14.44 -3.41 4.20
C SER A 447 15.07 -4.80 4.28
N LEU A 448 16.39 -4.85 4.16
CA LEU A 448 17.21 -6.06 4.20
C LEU A 448 17.09 -6.84 5.53
N ASP A 449 16.84 -6.15 6.63
CA ASP A 449 16.66 -6.72 7.97
C ASP A 449 15.27 -7.34 8.22
N GLY A 450 14.39 -7.29 7.21
CA GLY A 450 13.03 -7.83 7.28
C GLY A 450 12.00 -6.86 7.87
N ALA A 451 12.40 -5.63 8.21
CA ALA A 451 11.46 -4.61 8.64
C ALA A 451 10.62 -4.14 7.45
N VAL A 452 9.31 -3.98 7.68
CA VAL A 452 8.40 -3.43 6.68
C VAL A 452 7.55 -2.38 7.33
N THR A 453 7.64 -1.17 6.81
CA THR A 453 6.92 0.00 7.31
C THR A 453 6.01 0.55 6.21
N VAL A 454 4.87 1.08 6.63
CA VAL A 454 3.86 1.66 5.75
C VAL A 454 3.79 3.14 6.05
N PHE A 455 3.99 3.96 5.02
CA PHE A 455 3.96 5.41 5.09
C PHE A 455 2.79 5.97 4.30
N ASP A 456 2.31 7.13 4.71
CA ASP A 456 1.47 7.97 3.86
C ASP A 456 2.37 8.79 2.92
N PRO A 457 2.27 8.62 1.58
CA PRO A 457 3.08 9.38 0.63
C PRO A 457 2.79 10.88 0.65
N LEU A 458 1.61 11.30 1.15
CA LEU A 458 1.23 12.71 1.21
C LEU A 458 1.76 13.41 2.46
N THR A 459 1.77 12.76 3.62
CA THR A 459 2.21 13.39 4.87
C THR A 459 3.61 12.96 5.31
N SER A 460 4.20 11.94 4.67
CA SER A 460 5.43 11.27 5.10
C SER A 460 5.35 10.58 6.46
N LYS A 461 4.16 10.51 7.08
CA LYS A 461 3.99 9.90 8.41
C LYS A 461 3.94 8.38 8.30
N VAL A 462 4.45 7.70 9.32
CA VAL A 462 4.28 6.25 9.48
C VAL A 462 2.81 5.98 9.81
N ILE A 463 2.15 5.18 8.96
CA ILE A 463 0.79 4.68 9.20
C ILE A 463 0.86 3.50 10.15
N CYS A 464 1.68 2.49 9.83
CA CYS A 464 1.88 1.31 10.66
C CYS A 464 3.18 0.58 10.30
N ILE A 465 3.62 -0.32 11.18
CA ILE A 465 4.76 -1.22 10.96
C ILE A 465 4.19 -2.63 10.83
N LEU A 466 4.33 -3.25 9.64
CA LEU A 466 3.80 -4.59 9.37
C LEU A 466 4.71 -5.69 9.93
N CYS A 467 6.03 -5.49 9.83
CA CYS A 467 7.05 -6.39 10.36
C CYS A 467 8.11 -5.57 11.08
N HIS A 468 8.44 -5.95 12.30
CA HIS A 468 9.58 -5.41 13.02
C HIS A 468 10.87 -6.10 12.57
N SER A 469 11.96 -5.32 12.55
CA SER A 469 13.31 -5.84 12.36
C SER A 469 13.59 -6.96 13.37
N SER A 470 14.05 -8.12 12.89
CA SER A 470 14.29 -9.26 13.78
C SER A 470 15.65 -9.13 14.47
N GLN A 471 15.69 -8.58 15.69
CA GLN A 471 16.94 -8.54 16.47
C GLN A 471 17.52 -9.94 16.77
N ARG A 472 16.71 -11.02 16.65
CA ARG A 472 17.16 -12.41 16.78
C ARG A 472 18.12 -12.87 15.68
N SER A 473 18.09 -12.26 14.49
CA SER A 473 19.01 -12.63 13.39
C SER A 473 20.47 -12.24 13.68
N ARG A 474 20.69 -11.16 14.46
CA ARG A 474 22.05 -10.69 14.82
C ARG A 474 22.85 -11.68 15.67
N ARG A 475 22.21 -12.44 16.57
CA ARG A 475 22.93 -13.43 17.42
C ARG A 475 23.38 -14.67 16.65
N THR A 476 22.69 -15.02 15.56
CA THR A 476 23.08 -16.12 14.65
C THR A 476 23.98 -15.66 13.51
N ALA A 477 23.95 -14.37 13.14
CA ALA A 477 24.78 -13.80 12.08
C ALA A 477 26.29 -13.84 12.39
N ASN A 478 26.70 -13.82 13.66
CA ASN A 478 28.11 -13.94 14.04
C ASN A 478 28.72 -15.34 13.77
N ARG A 479 27.93 -16.30 13.26
CA ARG A 479 28.38 -17.67 12.98
C ARG A 479 28.14 -18.14 11.55
N ALA A 480 27.66 -17.27 10.64
CA ALA A 480 27.19 -17.70 9.33
C ALA A 480 27.93 -17.07 8.16
N THR A 481 28.27 -17.92 7.19
CA THR A 481 28.74 -17.56 5.85
C THR A 481 27.71 -16.70 5.11
N GLN A 482 28.18 -15.88 4.15
CA GLN A 482 27.42 -14.90 3.31
C GLN A 482 26.04 -15.37 2.78
N THR A 483 25.77 -16.68 2.73
CA THR A 483 24.48 -17.26 2.31
C THR A 483 23.30 -17.01 3.26
N GLN A 484 23.50 -16.58 4.52
CA GLN A 484 22.38 -16.33 5.45
C GLN A 484 21.78 -14.92 5.39
N GLU A 485 22.44 -13.93 4.78
CA GLU A 485 22.01 -12.53 4.79
C GLU A 485 20.67 -12.30 4.06
N ASN A 486 20.39 -13.08 3.01
CA ASN A 486 19.16 -12.92 2.21
C ASN A 486 17.92 -13.62 2.81
N THR A 487 18.06 -14.32 3.94
CA THR A 487 16.93 -15.07 4.52
C THR A 487 15.89 -14.17 5.19
N SER A 488 16.29 -12.96 5.61
CA SER A 488 15.40 -11.96 6.20
C SER A 488 15.03 -10.83 5.25
N ALA A 489 15.59 -10.80 4.03
CA ALA A 489 15.40 -9.70 3.10
C ALA A 489 13.96 -9.64 2.58
N VAL A 490 13.39 -8.43 2.48
CA VAL A 490 12.10 -8.21 1.83
C VAL A 490 12.32 -8.12 0.33
N ASN A 491 11.94 -9.16 -0.41
CA ASN A 491 12.24 -9.23 -1.85
C ASN A 491 11.10 -8.70 -2.73
N CYS A 492 9.85 -8.97 -2.35
CA CYS A 492 8.68 -8.60 -3.15
C CYS A 492 7.55 -8.09 -2.26
N ILE A 493 6.88 -7.03 -2.72
CA ILE A 493 5.75 -6.41 -2.04
C ILE A 493 4.63 -6.26 -3.06
N TYR A 494 3.44 -6.74 -2.71
CA TYR A 494 2.25 -6.57 -3.55
C TYR A 494 1.07 -6.15 -2.68
N SER A 495 0.46 -5.00 -2.98
CA SER A 495 -0.62 -4.46 -2.16
C SER A 495 -1.77 -3.93 -3.01
N LYS A 496 -2.99 -4.08 -2.48
CA LYS A 496 -4.19 -3.32 -2.87
C LYS A 496 -4.76 -2.59 -1.67
N ASP A 497 -5.96 -2.03 -1.79
CA ASP A 497 -6.60 -1.16 -0.79
C ASP A 497 -6.60 -1.74 0.64
N TYR A 498 -7.02 -2.99 0.78
CA TYR A 498 -7.19 -3.67 2.08
C TYR A 498 -6.25 -4.85 2.30
N ARG A 499 -5.56 -5.32 1.25
CA ARG A 499 -4.82 -6.57 1.29
C ARG A 499 -3.40 -6.37 0.85
N THR A 500 -2.49 -7.03 1.53
CA THR A 500 -1.05 -6.95 1.25
C THR A 500 -0.43 -8.32 1.38
N VAL A 501 0.43 -8.65 0.42
CA VAL A 501 1.28 -9.83 0.42
C VAL A 501 2.71 -9.38 0.38
N LEU A 502 3.50 -9.85 1.33
CA LEU A 502 4.93 -9.58 1.43
C LEU A 502 5.67 -10.90 1.37
N ASN A 503 6.84 -10.84 0.74
CA ASN A 503 7.79 -11.92 0.71
C ASN A 503 9.04 -11.51 1.51
N ILE A 504 9.37 -12.30 2.53
CA ILE A 504 10.53 -12.13 3.40
C ILE A 504 11.38 -13.41 3.29
N GLY A 505 12.45 -13.35 2.52
CA GLY A 505 13.28 -14.49 2.16
C GLY A 505 12.50 -15.60 1.46
N GLY A 506 12.24 -16.70 2.18
CA GLY A 506 11.42 -17.83 1.71
C GLY A 506 10.01 -17.87 2.30
N GLN A 507 9.66 -16.95 3.20
CA GLN A 507 8.35 -16.91 3.84
C GLN A 507 7.44 -15.86 3.20
N ILE A 508 6.16 -16.20 3.10
CA ILE A 508 5.15 -15.27 2.62
C ILE A 508 4.27 -14.89 3.79
N LYS A 509 4.06 -13.58 3.95
CA LYS A 509 3.15 -13.02 4.94
C LYS A 509 2.05 -12.25 4.23
N THR A 510 0.81 -12.44 4.68
CA THR A 510 -0.34 -11.74 4.14
C THR A 510 -1.10 -11.03 5.25
N TRP A 511 -1.61 -9.84 4.92
CA TRP A 511 -2.49 -9.04 5.76
C TRP A 511 -3.78 -8.79 5.00
N ASP A 512 -4.91 -9.06 5.63
CA ASP A 512 -6.24 -8.73 5.11
C ASP A 512 -6.98 -7.85 6.13
N PHE A 513 -7.11 -6.58 5.78
CA PHE A 513 -7.82 -5.55 6.54
C PHE A 513 -9.26 -5.34 6.03
N THR A 514 -9.80 -6.25 5.20
CA THR A 514 -11.18 -6.13 4.72
C THR A 514 -12.16 -6.18 5.91
N PRO A 515 -13.06 -5.18 6.05
CA PRO A 515 -14.05 -5.16 7.12
C PRO A 515 -14.90 -6.45 7.12
N GLY A 516 -15.00 -7.11 8.27
CA GLY A 516 -15.76 -8.35 8.43
C GLY A 516 -15.01 -9.66 8.11
N SER A 517 -13.82 -9.60 7.50
CA SER A 517 -13.00 -10.80 7.19
C SER A 517 -12.52 -11.52 8.46
N ALA A 518 -12.28 -10.76 9.54
CA ALA A 518 -11.86 -11.27 10.85
C ALA A 518 -12.86 -12.26 11.50
N ILE A 519 -14.12 -12.32 11.06
CA ILE A 519 -15.15 -13.18 11.67
C ILE A 519 -15.09 -14.62 11.11
N THR A 520 -14.34 -14.87 10.02
CA THR A 520 -14.34 -16.18 9.33
C THR A 520 -13.17 -17.11 9.69
N GLY A 521 -12.42 -16.81 10.76
CA GLY A 521 -11.31 -17.63 11.26
C GLY A 521 -11.70 -19.05 11.73
N ASN A 522 -13.00 -19.37 11.83
CA ASN A 522 -13.47 -20.73 12.08
C ASN A 522 -13.91 -21.41 10.77
N LYS A 523 -13.22 -22.51 10.43
CA LYS A 523 -13.44 -23.40 9.28
C LYS A 523 -14.92 -23.48 8.82
N VAL A 524 -15.29 -22.69 7.83
CA VAL A 524 -16.59 -22.84 7.16
C VAL A 524 -16.45 -23.88 6.04
N LYS A 525 -17.13 -25.03 6.22
CA LYS A 525 -17.40 -25.98 5.13
C LYS A 525 -18.19 -25.25 4.04
N GLN A 526 -17.62 -25.12 2.85
CA GLN A 526 -18.27 -24.47 1.71
C GLN A 526 -19.48 -25.29 1.23
N SER A 527 -20.69 -24.77 1.45
CA SER A 527 -21.86 -25.14 0.64
C SER A 527 -21.92 -24.23 -0.58
N LYS A 528 -21.87 -24.82 -1.78
CA LYS A 528 -22.02 -24.12 -3.07
C LYS A 528 -23.30 -23.28 -3.09
N LYS A 529 -23.20 -21.96 -3.35
CA LYS A 529 -24.32 -21.15 -3.82
C LYS A 529 -23.92 -20.30 -5.03
N LYS A 530 -24.83 -20.29 -6.01
CA LYS A 530 -24.75 -19.60 -7.30
C LYS A 530 -24.82 -18.08 -7.14
N ASN A 531 -24.14 -17.40 -8.05
CA ASN A 531 -24.05 -15.95 -8.19
C ASN A 531 -25.41 -15.30 -8.44
N THR A 532 -25.74 -14.29 -7.63
CA THR A 532 -26.58 -13.14 -8.02
C THR A 532 -26.01 -11.88 -7.38
N SER A 533 -25.62 -10.92 -8.22
CA SER A 533 -25.10 -9.61 -7.84
C SER A 533 -26.22 -8.69 -7.36
N SER A 534 -26.40 -8.61 -6.04
CA SER A 534 -26.95 -7.43 -5.35
C SER A 534 -26.60 -7.57 -3.88
N THR A 535 -25.99 -6.56 -3.26
CA THR A 535 -25.73 -6.53 -1.82
C THR A 535 -27.06 -6.74 -1.07
N PRO A 536 -27.23 -7.86 -0.33
CA PRO A 536 -28.52 -8.15 0.31
C PRO A 536 -28.82 -7.08 1.35
N LYS A 537 -30.02 -6.48 1.32
CA LYS A 537 -30.50 -5.49 2.32
C LYS A 537 -30.31 -5.93 3.78
N TYR A 538 -30.21 -7.24 4.01
CA TYR A 538 -29.90 -7.85 5.31
C TYR A 538 -28.48 -7.54 5.82
N MET A 539 -27.46 -7.53 4.94
CA MET A 539 -26.08 -7.16 5.30
C MET A 539 -26.00 -5.71 5.77
N LYS A 540 -26.66 -4.80 5.05
CA LYS A 540 -26.75 -3.37 5.42
C LYS A 540 -27.45 -3.15 6.77
N ARG A 541 -28.42 -4.00 7.10
CA ARG A 541 -29.13 -3.96 8.38
C ARG A 541 -28.29 -4.52 9.53
N LEU A 542 -27.47 -5.53 9.27
CA LEU A 542 -26.51 -6.07 10.23
C LEU A 542 -25.38 -5.08 10.52
N GLU A 543 -24.88 -4.37 9.51
CA GLU A 543 -23.89 -3.29 9.70
C GLU A 543 -24.46 -2.20 10.60
N ILE A 544 -25.67 -1.71 10.32
CA ILE A 544 -26.32 -0.69 11.16
C ILE A 544 -26.56 -1.21 12.59
N GLN A 545 -26.93 -2.49 12.76
CA GLN A 545 -27.11 -3.06 14.10
C GLN A 545 -25.80 -3.22 14.86
N ASN A 546 -24.70 -3.53 14.18
CA ASN A 546 -23.38 -3.61 14.78
C ASN A 546 -22.87 -2.21 15.15
N ASP A 547 -23.02 -1.23 14.26
CA ASP A 547 -22.63 0.17 14.53
C ASP A 547 -23.42 0.74 15.72
N VAL A 548 -24.72 0.47 15.82
CA VAL A 548 -25.55 0.88 16.96
C VAL A 548 -25.08 0.20 18.24
N ARG A 549 -24.76 -1.10 18.19
CA ARG A 549 -24.30 -1.85 19.36
C ARG A 549 -22.93 -1.36 19.86
N GLU A 550 -22.01 -1.11 18.94
CA GLU A 550 -20.69 -0.55 19.27
C GLU A 550 -20.82 0.86 19.83
N SER A 551 -21.69 1.69 19.24
CA SER A 551 -21.97 3.05 19.74
C SER A 551 -22.57 3.04 21.15
N THR A 552 -23.47 2.10 21.46
CA THR A 552 -24.03 1.95 22.82
C THR A 552 -22.99 1.51 23.83
N GLN A 553 -22.05 0.62 23.45
CA GLN A 553 -20.98 0.19 24.35
C GLN A 553 -19.97 1.31 24.62
N MET A 554 -19.65 2.10 23.60
CA MET A 554 -18.80 3.28 23.77
C MET A 554 -19.45 4.33 24.66
N PHE A 555 -20.76 4.57 24.50
CA PHE A 555 -21.52 5.47 25.36
C PHE A 555 -21.56 5.00 26.82
N GLU A 556 -21.74 3.70 27.07
CA GLU A 556 -21.69 3.12 28.43
C GLU A 556 -20.31 3.20 29.07
N ILE A 557 -19.23 3.14 28.29
CA ILE A 557 -17.86 3.34 28.79
C ILE A 557 -17.64 4.81 29.13
N GLU A 558 -18.06 5.73 28.25
CA GLU A 558 -17.96 7.17 28.48
C GLU A 558 -18.80 7.62 29.69
N GLU A 559 -20.01 7.07 29.87
CA GLU A 559 -20.82 7.30 31.08
C GLU A 559 -20.09 6.82 32.34
N ARG A 560 -19.49 5.64 32.31
CA ARG A 560 -18.75 5.11 33.46
C ARG A 560 -17.53 5.96 33.79
N GLU A 561 -16.77 6.39 32.78
CA GLU A 561 -15.65 7.30 32.97
C GLU A 561 -16.10 8.67 33.52
N ARG A 562 -17.25 9.17 33.04
CA ARG A 562 -17.84 10.42 33.52
C ARG A 562 -18.35 10.29 34.96
N GLU A 563 -18.93 9.15 35.34
CA GLU A 563 -19.32 8.82 36.71
C GLU A 563 -18.11 8.66 37.63
N GLU A 564 -17.04 8.00 37.19
CA GLU A 564 -15.78 7.90 37.93
C GLU A 564 -15.14 9.27 38.12
N HIS A 565 -15.17 10.12 37.10
CA HIS A 565 -14.68 11.50 37.16
C HIS A 565 -15.55 12.36 38.09
N LEU A 566 -16.88 12.18 38.07
CA LEU A 566 -17.81 12.84 39.00
C LEU A 566 -17.64 12.35 40.44
N ALA A 567 -17.39 11.07 40.64
CA ALA A 567 -17.12 10.48 41.96
C ALA A 567 -15.76 10.94 42.51
N LYS A 568 -14.76 11.09 41.63
CA LYS A 568 -13.49 11.76 41.96
C LYS A 568 -13.74 13.22 42.35
N MET A 569 -14.49 13.98 41.56
CA MET A 569 -14.90 15.37 41.86
C MET A 569 -15.69 15.49 43.18
N GLN A 570 -16.55 14.51 43.51
CA GLN A 570 -17.31 14.48 44.77
C GLN A 570 -16.45 14.21 46.00
N LYS A 571 -15.26 13.60 45.88
CA LYS A 571 -14.29 13.57 46.98
C LYS A 571 -13.72 14.95 47.30
N TYR A 572 -13.84 15.90 46.38
CA TYR A 572 -13.39 17.29 46.53
C TYR A 572 -14.53 18.26 46.84
N THR A 573 -15.62 17.80 47.46
CA THR A 573 -16.65 18.73 47.96
C THR A 573 -16.05 19.71 48.96
N PRO A 574 -16.41 21.01 48.90
CA PRO A 574 -15.79 22.04 49.72
C PRO A 574 -16.06 21.81 51.20
N ILE A 575 -15.03 21.97 52.04
CA ILE A 575 -15.24 22.21 53.46
C ILE A 575 -16.03 23.53 53.58
N PRO A 576 -17.22 23.55 54.19
CA PRO A 576 -18.02 24.77 54.29
C PRO A 576 -17.27 25.83 55.10
N GLY A 577 -16.99 26.99 54.49
CA GLY A 577 -16.46 28.17 55.20
C GLY A 577 -15.16 28.78 54.66
N LEU A 578 -14.52 28.21 53.63
CA LEU A 578 -13.33 28.80 53.01
C LEU A 578 -13.69 29.89 51.98
N THR A 579 -12.85 30.92 51.91
CA THR A 579 -12.95 31.98 50.89
C THR A 579 -12.43 31.51 49.52
N ASN A 580 -12.82 32.19 48.44
CA ASN A 580 -12.49 31.78 47.07
C ASN A 580 -10.97 31.66 46.80
N ASP A 581 -10.15 32.52 47.42
CA ASP A 581 -8.69 32.49 47.28
C ASP A 581 -8.07 31.29 48.01
N GLU A 582 -8.61 30.92 49.17
CA GLU A 582 -8.19 29.74 49.92
C GLU A 582 -8.58 28.44 49.20
N MET A 583 -9.72 28.45 48.51
CA MET A 583 -10.18 27.33 47.68
C MET A 583 -9.27 27.12 46.46
N LEU A 584 -8.76 28.21 45.86
CA LEU A 584 -7.84 28.16 44.73
C LEU A 584 -6.45 27.69 45.16
N ALA A 585 -5.98 28.12 46.34
CA ALA A 585 -4.74 27.61 46.94
C ALA A 585 -4.83 26.12 47.29
N TYR A 586 -5.97 25.66 47.79
CA TYR A 586 -6.21 24.24 48.08
C TYR A 586 -6.19 23.40 46.80
N ALA A 587 -6.86 23.84 45.73
CA ALA A 587 -6.85 23.17 44.43
C ALA A 587 -5.43 23.09 43.82
N LEU A 588 -4.65 24.17 43.93
CA LEU A 588 -3.25 24.20 43.47
C LEU A 588 -2.34 23.26 44.26
N MET A 589 -2.54 23.17 45.58
CA MET A 589 -1.77 22.27 46.45
C MET A 589 -2.03 20.80 46.10
N VAL A 590 -3.30 20.42 45.91
CA VAL A 590 -3.69 19.05 45.56
C VAL A 590 -3.15 18.65 44.18
N SER A 591 -3.25 19.53 43.19
CA SER A 591 -2.68 19.27 41.85
C SER A 591 -1.16 19.10 41.89
N LYS A 592 -0.49 19.81 42.79
CA LYS A 592 0.96 19.69 42.99
C LYS A 592 1.35 18.38 43.69
N GLU A 593 0.55 17.92 44.66
CA GLU A 593 0.74 16.62 45.30
C GLU A 593 0.54 15.46 44.31
N GLU A 594 -0.48 15.53 43.44
CA GLU A 594 -0.70 14.51 42.40
C GLU A 594 0.48 14.43 41.43
N HIS A 595 0.96 15.58 40.93
CA HIS A 595 2.15 15.61 40.07
C HIS A 595 3.40 15.03 40.76
N GLN A 596 3.59 15.32 42.05
CA GLN A 596 4.71 14.72 42.81
C GLN A 596 4.56 13.20 42.96
N THR A 597 3.35 12.69 43.18
CA THR A 597 3.15 11.23 43.26
C THR A 597 3.37 10.53 41.92
N GLU A 598 3.02 11.17 40.80
CA GLU A 598 3.30 10.65 39.46
C GLU A 598 4.81 10.66 39.17
N ASP A 599 5.50 11.75 39.52
CA ASP A 599 6.95 11.87 39.37
C ASP A 599 7.69 10.82 40.23
N ASP A 600 7.24 10.58 41.46
CA ASP A 600 7.78 9.55 42.35
C ASP A 600 7.57 8.13 41.80
N GLN A 601 6.40 7.84 41.21
CA GLN A 601 6.12 6.56 40.56
C GLN A 601 6.99 6.34 39.31
N ILE A 602 7.20 7.39 38.51
CA ILE A 602 8.09 7.35 37.35
C ILE A 602 9.54 7.11 37.80
N ALA A 603 9.99 7.80 38.86
CA ALA A 603 11.31 7.61 39.44
C ALA A 603 11.52 6.17 39.96
N GLU A 604 10.51 5.59 40.61
CA GLU A 604 10.56 4.21 41.09
C GLU A 604 10.59 3.19 39.93
N ALA A 605 9.84 3.45 38.86
CA ALA A 605 9.85 2.62 37.65
C ALA A 605 11.21 2.66 36.93
N ILE A 606 11.83 3.84 36.83
CA ILE A 606 13.18 4.01 36.28
C ILE A 606 14.20 3.25 37.13
N LYS A 607 14.12 3.36 38.46
CA LYS A 607 15.02 2.65 39.38
C LYS A 607 14.94 1.13 39.22
N ARG A 608 13.73 0.56 39.11
CA ARG A 608 13.54 -0.86 38.82
C ARG A 608 14.12 -1.27 37.46
N SER A 609 13.99 -0.41 36.43
CA SER A 609 14.58 -0.69 35.12
C SER A 609 16.11 -0.72 35.13
N LEU A 610 16.74 0.14 35.95
CA LEU A 610 18.20 0.20 36.12
C LEU A 610 18.71 -1.03 36.90
N GLU A 611 18.02 -1.44 37.96
CA GLU A 611 18.34 -2.68 38.70
C GLU A 611 18.23 -3.93 37.81
N ILE A 612 17.30 -3.96 36.85
CA ILE A 612 17.20 -5.03 35.85
C ILE A 612 18.38 -4.99 34.88
N GLN A 613 18.88 -3.81 34.50
CA GLN A 613 20.05 -3.66 33.64
C GLN A 613 21.36 -4.07 34.35
N GLU A 614 21.54 -3.72 35.62
CA GLU A 614 22.71 -4.17 36.41
C GLU A 614 22.73 -5.69 36.57
N ASN A 615 21.60 -6.31 36.92
CA ASN A 615 21.48 -7.77 37.01
C ASN A 615 21.71 -8.50 35.68
N LEU A 616 21.50 -7.83 34.54
CA LEU A 616 21.80 -8.36 33.20
C LEU A 616 23.29 -8.23 32.85
N ASN A 617 23.96 -7.19 33.36
CA ASN A 617 25.40 -7.00 33.16
C ASN A 617 26.23 -7.96 34.03
N ASP A 618 25.80 -8.23 35.27
CA ASP A 618 26.50 -9.19 36.15
C ASP A 618 26.40 -10.63 35.65
N LYS A 619 25.31 -10.98 34.94
CA LYS A 619 25.16 -12.29 34.27
C LYS A 619 25.98 -12.44 32.98
N ASN A 620 26.52 -11.36 32.43
CA ASN A 620 27.39 -11.40 31.26
C ASN A 620 28.90 -11.41 31.63
N ASN A 621 29.23 -11.22 32.92
CA ASN A 621 30.61 -11.22 33.45
C ASN A 621 30.96 -12.49 34.27
N LEU A 622 30.05 -13.47 34.32
CA LEU A 622 30.25 -14.84 34.79
C LEU A 622 30.14 -15.80 33.60
#